data_AF-A0A8T5IMQ8-F1
#
_entry.id   AF-A0A8T5IMQ8-F1
#
_cell.length_a   1.000
_cell.length_b   1.000
_cell.length_c   1.000
_cell.angle_alpha   90.00
_cell.angle_beta   90.00
_cell.angle_gamma   90.00
#
_symmetry.space_group_name_H-M   'P 1'
#
loop_
_entity.id
_entity.type
_entity.pdbx_description
1 polymer ?
#
loop_
_entity_poly.entity_id
_entity_poly.type
_entity_poly.pdbx_seq_one_letter_code
_entity_poly.pdbx_strand_id
1 'polypeptide(L)'
;MVLKQITYYINNKPHKIKVKLCDTPLKKTTGLMFRSQSPPLLFVFNKNKTLAIHSLFCKPFRAIWLDDKMHATKIIDVKNWKLNLSGKGKYLLEIPTRITNK
;
A
#
# COMPACT_ATOMS: atom_id res chain seq x y z
N MET A 1 8.38 5.49 -16.07
CA MET A 1 8.15 5.56 -14.60
C MET A 1 9.32 4.88 -13.91
N VAL A 2 9.97 5.52 -12.94
CA VAL A 2 11.06 4.90 -12.17
C VAL A 2 10.46 4.10 -11.02
N LEU A 3 10.68 2.78 -11.01
CA LEU A 3 10.31 1.91 -9.91
C LEU A 3 11.50 1.78 -8.96
N LYS A 4 11.26 1.94 -7.65
CA LYS A 4 12.28 1.76 -6.62
C LYS A 4 12.11 0.39 -5.98
N GLN A 5 13.20 -0.34 -5.80
CA GLN A 5 13.16 -1.57 -5.02
C GLN A 5 13.20 -1.23 -3.53
N ILE A 6 12.27 -1.81 -2.77
CA ILE A 6 12.26 -1.72 -1.31
C ILE A 6 12.33 -3.12 -0.71
N THR A 7 12.83 -3.18 0.52
CA THR A 7 12.74 -4.37 1.37
C THR A 7 11.82 -4.04 2.52
N TYR A 8 10.86 -4.92 2.79
CA TYR A 8 9.95 -4.82 3.94
C TYR A 8 9.88 -6.16 4.65
N TYR A 9 9.46 -6.16 5.92
CA TYR A 9 9.47 -7.34 6.76
C TYR A 9 8.06 -7.73 7.16
N ILE A 10 7.68 -8.98 6.92
CA ILE A 10 6.46 -9.58 7.47
C ILE A 10 6.91 -10.67 8.44
N ASN A 11 6.52 -10.59 9.71
CA ASN A 11 6.92 -11.57 10.74
C ASN A 11 8.44 -11.84 10.73
N ASN A 12 9.24 -10.77 10.65
CA ASN A 12 10.72 -10.78 10.51
C ASN A 12 11.29 -11.46 9.25
N LYS A 13 10.43 -11.87 8.29
CA LYS A 13 10.88 -12.39 7.00
C LYS A 13 11.03 -11.23 6.00
N PRO A 14 12.19 -11.08 5.34
CA PRO A 14 12.41 -10.01 4.37
C PRO A 14 11.70 -10.33 3.05
N HIS A 15 11.02 -9.32 2.49
CA HIS A 15 10.37 -9.35 1.19
C HIS A 15 10.85 -8.18 0.34
N LYS A 16 11.25 -8.46 -0.90
CA LYS A 16 11.69 -7.44 -1.86
C LYS A 16 10.59 -7.19 -2.88
N ILE A 17 10.27 -5.91 -3.12
CA ILE A 17 9.25 -5.53 -4.11
C ILE A 17 9.64 -4.23 -4.80
N LYS A 18 9.34 -4.15 -6.10
CA LYS A 18 9.49 -2.92 -6.88
C LYS A 18 8.22 -2.09 -6.74
N VAL A 19 8.37 -0.90 -6.19
CA VAL A 19 7.25 0.00 -5.89
C VAL A 19 7.42 1.33 -6.61
N LYS A 20 6.29 1.98 -6.86
CA LYS A 20 6.25 3.39 -7.23
C LYS A 20 6.10 4.22 -5.95
N LEU A 21 7.00 5.17 -5.75
CA LEU A 21 6.94 6.09 -4.62
C LEU A 21 5.85 7.15 -4.84
N CYS A 22 4.96 7.25 -3.86
CA CYS A 22 3.92 8.27 -3.74
C CYS A 22 4.26 9.19 -2.56
N ASP A 23 5.19 10.10 -2.79
CA ASP A 23 5.68 11.10 -1.83
C ASP A 23 4.83 12.39 -1.84
N THR A 24 4.31 12.77 -3.00
CA THR A 24 3.63 14.05 -3.25
C THR A 24 2.20 14.06 -2.70
N PRO A 25 1.74 15.12 -2.00
CA PRO A 25 0.38 15.21 -1.45
C PRO A 25 -0.73 15.02 -2.49
N LEU A 26 -0.55 15.54 -3.72
CA LEU A 26 -1.46 15.31 -4.85
C LEU A 26 -1.55 13.83 -5.30
N LYS A 27 -0.48 13.05 -5.12
CA LYS A 27 -0.47 11.60 -5.38
C LYS A 27 -1.08 10.79 -4.23
N LYS A 28 -1.14 11.37 -3.03
CA LYS A 28 -1.73 10.73 -1.83
C LYS A 28 -3.25 10.79 -1.81
N THR A 29 -3.86 11.78 -2.46
CA THR A 29 -5.32 11.94 -2.54
C THR A 29 -5.95 11.11 -3.65
N THR A 30 -5.26 10.88 -4.78
CA THR A 30 -5.76 10.07 -5.90
C THR A 30 -5.36 8.59 -5.82
N GLY A 31 -4.25 8.26 -5.16
CA GLY A 31 -3.86 6.87 -4.86
C GLY A 31 -3.94 5.89 -6.03
N LEU A 32 -4.52 4.70 -5.76
CA LEU A 32 -4.80 3.63 -6.72
C LEU A 32 -6.15 3.80 -7.45
N MET A 33 -6.94 4.82 -7.08
CA MET A 33 -8.25 5.04 -7.67
C MET A 33 -8.11 5.24 -9.18
N PHE A 34 -8.95 4.53 -9.95
CA PHE A 34 -9.05 4.63 -11.42
C PHE A 34 -7.85 4.10 -12.23
N ARG A 35 -6.91 3.36 -11.65
CA ARG A 35 -5.81 2.73 -12.42
C ARG A 35 -6.07 1.25 -12.72
N SER A 36 -6.37 0.93 -13.99
CA SER A 36 -6.66 -0.43 -14.47
C SER A 36 -5.50 -1.43 -14.29
N GLN A 37 -4.27 -0.95 -14.37
CA GLN A 37 -3.01 -1.66 -14.07
C GLN A 37 -2.05 -0.66 -13.39
N SER A 38 -1.79 -0.84 -12.10
CA SER A 38 -0.77 -0.07 -11.38
C SER A 38 0.33 -1.01 -10.88
N PRO A 39 1.61 -0.59 -10.89
CA PRO A 39 2.60 -1.26 -10.05
C PRO A 39 2.22 -1.11 -8.56
N PRO A 40 2.79 -1.94 -7.68
CA PRO A 40 2.73 -1.72 -6.24
C PRO A 40 3.09 -0.27 -5.88
N LEU A 41 2.31 0.36 -5.01
CA LEU A 41 2.50 1.75 -4.60
C LEU A 41 3.00 1.80 -3.17
N LEU A 42 4.01 2.63 -2.91
CA LEU A 42 4.47 2.94 -1.55
C LEU A 42 4.18 4.40 -1.24
N PHE A 43 3.25 4.63 -0.33
CA PHE A 43 2.94 5.95 0.21
C PHE A 43 3.83 6.23 1.40
N VAL A 44 4.58 7.33 1.32
CA VAL A 44 5.52 7.75 2.37
C VAL A 44 4.90 8.89 3.18
N PHE A 45 4.76 8.70 4.49
CA PHE A 45 4.28 9.74 5.40
C PHE A 45 5.42 10.24 6.29
N ASN A 46 5.37 11.52 6.67
CA ASN A 46 6.47 12.15 7.43
C ASN A 46 6.63 11.56 8.84
N LYS A 47 5.53 11.13 9.46
CA LYS A 47 5.50 10.60 10.82
C LYS A 47 4.71 9.30 10.91
N ASN A 48 5.07 8.46 11.86
CA ASN A 48 4.30 7.27 12.20
C ASN A 48 2.95 7.72 12.79
N LYS A 49 1.86 7.41 12.10
CA LYS A 49 0.50 7.80 12.53
C LYS A 49 -0.50 6.74 12.13
N THR A 50 -1.72 6.86 12.63
CA THR A 50 -2.84 6.08 12.12
C THR A 50 -3.19 6.59 10.73
N LEU A 51 -3.01 5.72 9.74
CA LEU A 51 -3.32 5.95 8.33
C LEU A 51 -4.62 5.23 8.02
N ALA A 52 -5.65 6.01 7.71
CA ALA A 52 -6.90 5.50 7.18
C ALA A 52 -6.88 5.59 5.65
N ILE A 53 -7.30 4.52 4.99
CA ILE A 53 -7.54 4.47 3.56
C ILE A 53 -8.97 4.09 3.28
N HIS A 54 -9.46 4.60 2.15
CA HIS A 54 -10.74 4.25 1.58
C HIS A 54 -10.46 3.47 0.29
N SER A 55 -11.12 2.33 0.12
CA SER A 55 -10.92 1.45 -1.05
C SER A 55 -12.00 1.60 -2.12
N LEU A 56 -12.77 2.70 -2.06
CA LEU A 56 -13.72 3.08 -3.10
C LEU A 56 -13.03 3.15 -4.47
N PHE A 57 -13.64 2.52 -5.48
CA PHE A 57 -13.15 2.51 -6.88
C PHE A 57 -11.79 1.85 -7.12
N CYS A 58 -11.31 1.01 -6.19
CA CYS A 58 -10.10 0.20 -6.37
C CYS A 58 -10.45 -1.25 -6.73
N LYS A 59 -9.63 -1.88 -7.59
CA LYS A 59 -9.59 -3.34 -7.77
C LYS A 59 -9.07 -4.01 -6.49
N PRO A 60 -9.26 -5.34 -6.30
CA PRO A 60 -8.70 -6.03 -5.16
C PRO A 60 -7.20 -5.79 -5.00
N PHE A 61 -6.78 -5.52 -3.77
CA PHE A 61 -5.39 -5.24 -3.43
C PHE A 61 -5.10 -5.61 -1.99
N ARG A 62 -3.83 -5.81 -1.69
CA ARG A 62 -3.32 -6.00 -0.34
C ARG A 62 -2.77 -4.67 0.16
N ALA A 63 -3.34 -4.17 1.24
CA ALA A 63 -2.84 -3.00 1.96
C ALA A 63 -1.97 -3.45 3.13
N ILE A 64 -0.74 -2.93 3.19
CA ILE A 64 0.24 -3.24 4.24
C ILE A 64 0.69 -1.93 4.87
N TRP A 65 0.42 -1.76 6.15
CA TRP A 65 0.98 -0.66 6.93
C TRP A 65 2.35 -1.08 7.44
N LEU A 66 3.34 -0.22 7.22
CA LEU A 66 4.72 -0.43 7.65
C LEU A 66 5.11 0.66 8.64
N ASP A 67 5.86 0.28 9.67
CA ASP A 67 6.49 1.23 10.59
C ASP A 67 7.69 1.95 9.94
N ASP A 68 8.37 2.79 10.72
CA ASP A 68 9.57 3.51 10.30
C ASP A 68 10.76 2.58 9.95
N LYS A 69 10.77 1.36 10.48
CA LYS A 69 11.74 0.30 10.22
C LYS A 69 11.32 -0.66 9.10
N MET A 70 10.27 -0.35 8.34
CA MET A 70 9.74 -1.20 7.25
C MET A 70 9.17 -2.55 7.72
N HIS A 71 8.76 -2.67 8.99
CA HIS A 71 8.06 -3.85 9.51
C HIS A 71 6.56 -3.69 9.34
N ALA A 72 5.90 -4.76 8.87
CA ALA A 72 4.46 -4.81 8.74
C ALA A 72 3.79 -4.77 10.11
N THR A 73 3.07 -3.69 10.37
CA THR A 73 2.25 -3.51 11.57
C THR A 73 0.83 -4.04 11.37
N LYS A 74 0.32 -3.97 10.13
CA LYS A 74 -1.00 -4.45 9.76
C LYS A 74 -1.02 -4.84 8.29
N ILE A 75 -1.70 -5.94 7.98
CA ILE A 75 -1.92 -6.42 6.61
C ILE A 75 -3.42 -6.64 6.46
N ILE A 76 -4.00 -6.08 5.40
CA ILE A 76 -5.41 -6.28 5.06
C ILE A 76 -5.51 -6.61 3.57
N ASP A 77 -6.19 -7.71 3.27
CA ASP A 77 -6.60 -8.03 1.91
C ASP A 77 -7.95 -7.39 1.62
N VAL A 78 -7.94 -6.41 0.72
CA VAL A 78 -9.11 -5.65 0.29
C VAL A 78 -9.65 -6.33 -0.97
N LYS A 79 -10.70 -7.14 -0.81
CA LYS A 79 -11.39 -7.80 -1.93
C LYS A 79 -12.61 -7.03 -2.44
N ASN A 80 -13.29 -6.32 -1.53
CA ASN A 80 -14.49 -5.53 -1.82
C ASN A 80 -14.28 -4.08 -1.37
N TRP A 81 -15.12 -3.17 -1.86
CA TRP A 81 -15.13 -1.77 -1.42
C TRP A 81 -15.43 -1.70 0.07
N LYS A 82 -14.41 -1.32 0.84
CA LYS A 82 -14.47 -1.01 2.26
C LYS A 82 -14.13 0.44 2.49
N LEU A 83 -15.01 1.09 3.23
CA LEU A 83 -14.77 2.40 3.81
C LEU A 83 -14.05 2.20 5.14
N ASN A 84 -13.07 3.06 5.44
CA ASN A 84 -12.42 3.14 6.74
C ASN A 84 -11.49 1.96 7.12
N LEU A 85 -10.56 1.62 6.25
CA LEU A 85 -9.46 0.71 6.60
C LEU A 85 -8.34 1.49 7.28
N SER A 86 -8.14 1.28 8.57
CA SER A 86 -7.12 1.98 9.34
C SER A 86 -6.00 1.05 9.80
N GLY A 87 -4.79 1.59 9.88
CA GLY A 87 -3.62 0.92 10.43
C GLY A 87 -2.57 1.93 10.87
N LYS A 88 -1.68 1.54 11.78
CA LYS A 88 -0.62 2.43 12.28
C LYS A 88 0.65 2.21 11.46
N GLY A 89 1.21 3.27 10.89
CA GLY A 89 2.44 3.14 10.12
C GLY A 89 3.01 4.48 9.68
N LYS A 90 4.28 4.46 9.28
CA LYS A 90 4.94 5.55 8.55
C LYS A 90 4.78 5.38 7.05
N TYR A 91 4.67 4.13 6.58
CA TYR A 91 4.46 3.84 5.17
C TYR A 91 3.21 2.98 4.98
N LEU A 92 2.60 3.13 3.81
CA LEU A 92 1.54 2.26 3.35
C LEU A 92 1.95 1.67 2.00
N LEU A 93 1.97 0.36 1.91
CA LEU A 93 2.26 -0.39 0.71
C LEU A 93 0.97 -1.00 0.19
N GLU A 94 0.58 -0.62 -1.02
CA GLU A 94 -0.58 -1.17 -1.72
C GLU A 94 -0.11 -2.05 -2.87
N ILE A 95 -0.43 -3.34 -2.79
CA ILE A 95 -0.04 -4.35 -3.78
C ILE A 95 -1.32 -4.81 -4.49
N PRO A 96 -1.53 -4.47 -5.77
CA PRO A 96 -2.69 -4.97 -6.49
C PRO A 96 -2.63 -6.50 -6.56
N THR A 97 -3.70 -7.16 -6.14
CA THR A 97 -3.81 -8.61 -6.28
C THR A 97 -4.32 -8.87 -7.70
N ARG A 98 -3.56 -9.66 -8.48
CA ARG A 98 -4.14 -10.24 -9.69
C ARG A 98 -5.24 -11.18 -9.21
N ILE A 99 -6.49 -10.89 -9.59
CA ILE A 99 -7.53 -11.90 -9.58
C ILE A 99 -7.10 -12.87 -10.69
N THR A 100 -6.34 -13.90 -10.34
CA THR A 100 -6.22 -15.07 -11.21
C THR A 100 -7.59 -15.72 -11.18
N ASN A 101 -8.43 -15.38 -12.16
CA ASN A 101 -9.60 -16.20 -12.47
C ASN A 101 -9.05 -17.59 -12.76
N LYS A 102 -9.38 -18.54 -11.88
CA LYS A 102 -9.15 -19.95 -12.11
C LYS A 102 -10.43 -20.52 -12.69
#